data_AF-H6L6M2-F1
#
_entry.id   AF-H6L6M2-F1
#
_cell.length_a   1.000
_cell.length_b   1.000
_cell.length_c   1.000
_cell.angle_alpha   90.00
_cell.angle_beta   90.00
_cell.angle_gamma   90.00
#
_symmetry.space_group_name_H-M   'P 1'
#
loop_
_entity.id
_entity.type
_entity.pdbx_description
1 polymer ?
#
loop_
_entity_poly.entity_id
_entity_poly.type
_entity_poly.pdbx_seq_one_letter_code
_entity_poly.pdbx_strand_id
1 'polypeptide(L)'
;MDANLIYEGKIIKIEDTQQVTDRFKKRAFVVETDENYSQLIQAELTQDKCSLIDDYKVGDKVRVHFNIRGREWNGRYFTNLNAWRLERVGAPAANNAPVGDLPPPPEEDAVGNDYEDDLPF
;
A
#
# COMPACT_ATOMS: atom_id res chain seq x y z
N MET A 1 25.25 5.37 4.67
CA MET A 1 23.92 6.00 4.79
C MET A 1 23.04 5.31 3.78
N ASP A 2 22.19 4.39 4.23
CA ASP A 2 21.17 3.80 3.36
C ASP A 2 20.08 4.84 3.16
N ALA A 3 20.03 5.42 1.97
CA ALA A 3 18.97 6.36 1.61
C ALA A 3 17.69 5.57 1.37
N ASN A 4 16.86 5.49 2.40
CA ASN A 4 15.50 4.98 2.30
C ASN A 4 14.61 6.12 1.79
N LEU A 5 14.00 5.95 0.62
CA LEU A 5 13.02 6.89 0.10
C LEU A 5 11.62 6.34 0.30
N ILE A 6 10.70 7.26 0.58
CA ILE A 6 9.30 6.97 0.83
C ILE A 6 8.50 7.95 -0.03
N TYR A 7 7.65 7.41 -0.90
CA TYR A 7 6.72 8.21 -1.71
C TYR A 7 5.31 7.67 -1.61
N GLU A 8 4.35 8.59 -1.66
CA GLU A 8 2.94 8.28 -1.76
C GLU A 8 2.43 8.57 -3.16
N GLY A 9 1.54 7.72 -3.64
CA GLY A 9 0.89 7.93 -4.93
C GLY A 9 -0.06 6.80 -5.28
N LYS A 10 -0.53 6.82 -6.52
CA LYS A 10 -1.50 5.88 -7.05
C LYS A 10 -0.81 4.86 -7.95
N ILE A 11 -1.09 3.57 -7.78
CA ILE A 11 -0.61 2.54 -8.71
C ILE A 11 -1.33 2.74 -10.04
N ILE A 12 -0.58 2.95 -11.12
CA ILE A 12 -1.13 3.10 -12.47
C ILE A 12 -0.83 1.91 -13.38
N LYS A 13 0.15 1.08 -13.03
CA LYS A 13 0.53 -0.11 -13.78
C LYS A 13 1.14 -1.16 -12.87
N ILE A 14 0.77 -2.42 -13.06
CA ILE A 14 1.45 -3.59 -12.48
C ILE A 14 1.83 -4.49 -13.64
N GLU A 15 3.10 -4.84 -13.76
CA GLU A 15 3.58 -5.77 -14.78
C GLU A 15 3.58 -7.21 -14.27
N ASP A 16 3.71 -8.16 -15.18
CA ASP A 16 3.90 -9.56 -14.83
C ASP A 16 5.26 -9.81 -14.18
N THR A 17 5.34 -10.87 -13.38
CA THR A 17 6.62 -11.30 -12.80
C THR A 17 7.54 -11.80 -13.91
N GLN A 18 8.72 -11.20 -14.03
CA GLN A 18 9.76 -11.60 -14.96
C GLN A 18 10.79 -12.49 -14.26
N GLN A 19 10.98 -13.70 -14.77
CA GLN A 19 12.09 -14.56 -14.38
C GLN A 19 13.33 -14.15 -15.18
N VAL A 20 14.33 -13.56 -14.53
CA VAL A 20 15.55 -13.06 -15.20
C VAL A 20 16.63 -14.13 -15.23
N THR A 21 16.77 -14.87 -14.14
CA THR A 21 17.64 -16.05 -14.01
C THR A 21 16.94 -17.10 -13.15
N ASP A 22 17.42 -18.33 -13.07
CA ASP A 22 16.80 -19.38 -12.24
C ASP A 22 16.63 -18.98 -10.75
N ARG A 23 17.48 -18.09 -10.25
CA ARG A 23 17.47 -17.63 -8.84
C ARG A 23 17.01 -16.19 -8.66
N PHE A 24 16.72 -15.48 -9.74
CA PHE A 24 16.34 -14.08 -9.71
C PHE A 24 15.09 -13.82 -10.53
N LYS A 25 14.03 -13.43 -9.83
CA LYS A 25 12.81 -12.89 -10.41
C LYS A 25 12.59 -11.48 -9.92
N LYS A 26 11.94 -10.69 -10.77
CA LYS A 26 11.55 -9.33 -10.46
C LYS A 26 10.15 -9.06 -10.97
N ARG A 27 9.48 -8.08 -10.39
CA ARG A 27 8.19 -7.58 -10.86
C ARG A 27 8.17 -6.07 -10.78
N ALA A 28 7.80 -5.41 -11.88
CA ALA A 28 7.77 -3.96 -11.94
C ALA A 28 6.34 -3.45 -11.77
N PHE A 29 6.22 -2.25 -11.21
CA PHE A 29 4.98 -1.50 -11.15
C PHE A 29 5.29 0.00 -11.23
N VAL A 30 4.29 0.80 -11.59
CA VAL A 30 4.44 2.25 -11.74
C VAL A 30 3.45 2.95 -10.82
N VAL A 31 3.96 3.96 -10.11
CA VAL A 31 3.18 4.84 -9.24
C VAL A 31 3.20 6.24 -9.82
N GLU A 32 2.03 6.87 -9.84
CA GLU A 32 1.84 8.30 -10.14
C GLU A 32 1.78 9.07 -8.81
N THR A 33 2.68 10.04 -8.60
CA THR A 33 2.75 10.79 -7.32
C THR A 33 1.62 11.82 -7.19
N ASP A 34 1.17 12.07 -5.96
CA ASP A 34 0.05 13.00 -5.65
C ASP A 34 0.48 14.49 -5.56
N GLU A 35 1.61 14.89 -6.17
CA GLU A 35 2.14 16.26 -6.11
C GLU A 35 1.71 17.13 -7.31
N ASN A 36 1.87 18.46 -7.19
CA ASN A 36 1.48 19.43 -8.25
C ASN A 36 2.07 19.11 -9.63
N TYR A 37 3.23 18.46 -9.67
CA TYR A 37 3.88 17.97 -10.89
C TYR A 37 4.07 16.47 -10.78
N SER A 38 2.96 15.75 -10.96
CA SER A 38 2.94 14.30 -10.82
C SER A 38 4.05 13.63 -11.63
N GLN A 39 4.78 12.74 -10.96
CA GLN A 39 5.86 11.96 -11.52
C GLN A 39 5.40 10.51 -11.69
N LEU A 40 5.80 9.89 -12.79
CA LEU A 40 5.60 8.46 -13.01
C LEU A 40 6.85 7.70 -12.59
N ILE A 41 6.79 7.08 -11.42
CA ILE A 41 7.92 6.40 -10.81
C ILE A 41 7.75 4.90 -10.99
N GLN A 42 8.63 4.29 -11.78
CA GLN A 42 8.72 2.83 -11.87
C GLN A 42 9.54 2.30 -10.68
N ALA A 43 8.98 1.33 -9.97
CA ALA A 43 9.67 0.58 -8.94
C ALA A 43 9.68 -0.91 -9.27
N GLU A 44 10.66 -1.62 -8.72
CA GLU A 44 10.77 -3.07 -8.85
C GLU A 44 10.71 -3.74 -7.49
N LEU A 45 10.02 -4.87 -7.45
CA LEU A 45 10.08 -5.84 -6.37
C LEU A 45 10.95 -7.00 -6.84
N THR A 46 11.74 -7.57 -5.93
CA THR A 46 12.66 -8.67 -6.22
C THR A 46 12.37 -9.88 -5.35
N GLN A 47 12.59 -11.07 -5.90
CA GLN A 47 12.51 -12.35 -5.17
C GLN A 47 11.21 -12.53 -4.38
N ASP A 48 11.27 -12.66 -3.05
CA ASP A 48 10.12 -12.84 -2.16
C ASP A 48 9.18 -11.64 -2.16
N LYS A 49 9.70 -10.44 -2.44
CA LYS A 49 8.90 -9.20 -2.45
C LYS A 49 8.00 -9.08 -3.66
N CYS A 50 8.17 -9.90 -4.70
CA CYS A 50 7.33 -9.84 -5.91
C CYS A 50 5.85 -10.05 -5.62
N SER A 51 5.50 -10.79 -4.56
CA SER A 51 4.12 -11.03 -4.16
C SER A 51 3.51 -9.89 -3.34
N LEU A 52 4.30 -8.91 -2.87
CA LEU A 52 3.74 -7.78 -2.10
C LEU A 52 2.73 -6.98 -2.90
N ILE A 53 2.88 -6.90 -4.22
CA ILE A 53 1.95 -6.15 -5.08
C ILE A 53 0.67 -6.94 -5.39
N ASP A 54 0.61 -8.25 -5.09
CA ASP A 54 -0.57 -9.08 -5.36
C ASP A 54 -1.79 -8.63 -4.55
N ASP A 55 -1.56 -8.09 -3.36
CA ASP A 55 -2.60 -7.53 -2.51
C ASP A 55 -3.12 -6.17 -2.99
N TYR A 56 -2.62 -5.64 -4.11
CA TYR A 56 -2.93 -4.30 -4.63
C TYR A 56 -3.42 -4.36 -6.08
N LYS A 57 -4.18 -3.34 -6.48
CA LYS A 57 -4.68 -3.18 -7.84
C LYS A 57 -4.33 -1.80 -8.40
N VAL A 58 -4.31 -1.71 -9.73
CA VAL A 58 -4.27 -0.42 -10.42
C VAL A 58 -5.41 0.45 -9.89
N GLY A 59 -5.08 1.68 -9.51
CA GLY A 59 -5.98 2.63 -8.89
C GLY A 59 -5.80 2.79 -7.38
N ASP A 60 -5.17 1.83 -6.70
CA ASP A 60 -4.96 1.91 -5.25
C ASP A 60 -3.93 2.98 -4.90
N LYS A 61 -4.23 3.77 -3.85
CA LYS A 61 -3.26 4.69 -3.23
C LYS A 61 -2.35 3.92 -2.27
N VAL A 62 -1.06 4.13 -2.42
CA VAL A 62 -0.02 3.41 -1.69
C VAL A 62 1.10 4.34 -1.25
N ARG A 63 1.68 4.01 -0.10
CA ARG A 63 2.99 4.51 0.33
C ARG A 63 4.01 3.42 0.03
N VAL A 64 5.03 3.74 -0.75
CA VAL A 64 6.06 2.80 -1.18
C VAL A 64 7.38 3.17 -0.54
N HIS A 65 8.01 2.19 0.10
CA HIS A 65 9.37 2.30 0.62
C HIS A 65 10.32 1.61 -0.35
N PHE A 66 11.35 2.33 -0.78
CA PHE A 66 12.33 1.81 -1.73
C PHE A 66 13.75 2.29 -1.43
N ASN A 67 14.69 1.50 -1.94
CA ASN A 67 16.10 1.80 -1.89
C ASN A 67 16.59 2.09 -3.31
N ILE A 68 17.48 3.06 -3.46
CA ILE A 68 18.15 3.34 -4.73
C ILE A 68 19.32 2.36 -4.90
N ARG A 69 19.33 1.62 -6.01
CA ARG A 69 20.41 0.72 -6.40
C ARG A 69 21.02 1.15 -7.71
N GLY A 70 22.24 1.65 -7.68
CA GLY A 70 23.04 1.91 -8.87
C GLY A 70 23.76 0.63 -9.33
N ARG A 71 23.85 0.42 -10.63
CA ARG A 71 24.76 -0.56 -11.23
C ARG A 71 25.40 0.00 -12.49
N GLU A 72 26.67 -0.30 -12.71
CA GLU A 72 27.33 -0.06 -13.98
C GLU A 72 27.14 -1.28 -14.89
N TRP A 73 26.82 -1.03 -16.15
CA TRP A 73 26.75 -2.03 -17.20
C TRP A 73 27.31 -1.45 -18.49
N ASN A 74 28.41 -2.03 -18.99
CA ASN A 74 29.11 -1.60 -20.20
C ASN A 74 29.41 -0.09 -20.22
N GLY A 75 29.95 0.45 -19.12
CA GLY A 75 30.28 1.87 -18.98
C GLY A 75 29.07 2.81 -18.86
N ARG A 76 27.85 2.28 -18.75
CA ARG A 76 26.62 3.04 -18.49
C ARG A 76 26.11 2.75 -17.10
N TYR A 77 25.65 3.79 -16.40
CA TYR A 77 25.11 3.68 -15.05
C TYR A 77 23.59 3.59 -15.10
N PHE A 78 23.03 2.62 -14.39
CA PHE A 78 21.60 2.37 -14.31
C PHE A 78 21.13 2.42 -12.87
N THR A 79 19.95 2.99 -12.68
CA THR A 79 19.21 3.08 -11.42
C THR A 79 17.76 2.66 -11.70
N ASN A 80 16.99 1.97 -10.86
CA ASN A 80 17.33 1.24 -9.67
C ASN A 80 16.41 1.40 -8.47
N LEU A 81 15.10 1.64 -8.59
CA LEU A 81 14.24 1.77 -7.41
C LEU A 81 13.71 0.41 -6.96
N ASN A 82 14.37 -0.19 -5.96
CA ASN A 82 13.95 -1.48 -5.42
C ASN A 82 13.03 -1.27 -4.23
N ALA A 83 11.73 -1.49 -4.44
CA ALA A 83 10.71 -1.48 -3.41
C ALA A 83 10.87 -2.69 -2.48
N TRP A 84 10.63 -2.47 -1.19
CA TRP A 84 10.71 -3.53 -0.18
C TRP A 84 9.51 -3.55 0.78
N ARG A 85 8.71 -2.49 0.79
CA ARG A 85 7.46 -2.40 1.56
C ARG A 85 6.47 -1.48 0.86
N LEU A 86 5.21 -1.89 0.87
CA LEU A 86 4.07 -1.12 0.41
C LEU A 86 3.07 -1.01 1.57
N GLU A 87 2.41 0.14 1.68
CA GLU A 87 1.33 0.38 2.65
C GLU A 87 0.13 0.94 1.90
N ARG A 88 -1.08 0.45 2.18
CA ARG A 88 -2.30 1.07 1.65
C ARG A 88 -2.51 2.41 2.34
N VAL A 89 -2.76 3.46 1.57
CA VAL A 89 -3.11 4.79 2.11
C VAL A 89 -4.63 4.92 2.07
N GLY A 90 -5.25 5.11 3.24
CA GLY A 90 -6.70 5.34 3.37
C GLY A 90 -7.58 4.11 3.57
N ALA A 91 -7.01 2.91 3.71
CA ALA A 91 -7.74 1.76 4.27
C ALA A 91 -7.53 1.73 5.80
N PRO A 92 -8.57 1.54 6.63
CA PRO A 92 -8.34 1.15 8.01
C PRO A 92 -7.51 -0.13 7.99
N ALA A 93 -6.44 -0.18 8.80
CA ALA A 93 -5.61 -1.36 8.94
C ALA A 93 -6.54 -2.57 9.14
N ALA A 94 -6.49 -3.54 8.22
CA ALA A 94 -7.20 -4.78 8.41
C ALA A 94 -6.58 -5.46 9.63
N ASN A 95 -7.20 -5.25 10.78
CA ASN A 95 -6.92 -5.97 12.01
C ASN A 95 -7.19 -7.44 11.72
N ASN A 96 -6.14 -8.20 11.40
CA ASN A 96 -6.18 -9.65 11.43
C ASN A 96 -6.15 -10.08 12.91
N ALA A 97 -7.21 -9.72 13.65
CA ALA A 97 -7.51 -10.32 14.93
C ALA A 97 -8.54 -11.43 14.67
N PRO A 98 -8.39 -12.63 15.25
CA PRO A 98 -9.44 -13.63 15.19
C PRO A 98 -10.70 -13.01 15.81
N VAL A 99 -11.78 -12.97 15.05
CA VAL A 99 -13.12 -12.61 15.54
C VAL A 99 -13.51 -13.70 16.52
N GLY A 100 -13.16 -13.49 17.79
CA GLY A 100 -13.67 -14.25 18.92
C GLY A 100 -15.13 -13.87 19.09
N ASP A 101 -15.98 -14.88 18.99
CA ASP A 101 -17.42 -14.89 19.23
C ASP A 101 -17.79 -14.04 20.46
N LEU A 102 -18.31 -12.84 20.23
CA LEU A 102 -18.90 -12.02 21.28
C LEU A 102 -20.42 -12.23 21.23
N PRO A 103 -21.08 -12.71 22.30
CA PRO A 103 -22.51 -12.92 22.29
C PRO A 103 -23.26 -11.59 22.09
N PRO A 104 -24.43 -11.60 21.42
CA PRO A 104 -25.22 -10.39 21.21
C PRO A 104 -25.68 -9.80 22.56
N PRO A 105 -25.73 -8.47 22.67
CA PRO A 105 -26.29 -7.81 23.86
C PRO A 105 -27.79 -8.14 23.99
N PRO A 106 -28.31 -8.24 25.23
CA PRO A 106 -29.72 -8.50 25.45
C PRO A 106 -30.58 -7.33 24.99
N GLU A 107 -31.67 -7.65 24.29
CA GLU A 107 -32.73 -6.71 23.92
C GLU A 107 -33.55 -6.38 25.17
N GLU A 108 -33.50 -5.13 25.64
CA GLU A 108 -34.36 -4.60 26.68
C GLU A 108 -35.49 -3.79 26.02
N ASP A 109 -36.59 -4.48 25.70
CA ASP A 109 -37.89 -3.82 25.51
C ASP A 109 -38.38 -3.32 26.88
N ALA A 110 -38.62 -2.02 27.03
CA ALA A 110 -39.99 -1.48 27.11
C ALA A 110 -40.09 -0.06 27.71
N VAL A 111 -41.06 0.66 27.16
CA VAL A 111 -41.86 1.77 27.72
C VAL A 111 -41.21 3.16 27.73
N GLY A 112 -41.87 4.06 27.00
CA GLY A 112 -41.46 5.45 26.85
C GLY A 112 -41.79 6.33 28.05
N ASN A 113 -41.27 7.55 27.99
CA ASN A 113 -41.95 8.71 28.54
C ASN A 113 -41.41 10.00 27.90
N ASP A 114 -42.36 10.88 27.58
CA ASP A 114 -42.22 12.27 27.16
C ASP A 114 -41.07 13.01 27.85
N TYR A 115 -40.10 13.50 27.08
CA TYR A 115 -39.34 14.72 27.40
C TYR A 115 -38.95 15.45 26.10
N GLU A 116 -39.94 15.69 25.23
CA GLU A 116 -39.94 16.79 24.26
C GLU A 116 -40.50 18.05 24.94
N ASP A 117 -39.86 18.59 25.98
CA ASP A 117 -40.10 19.97 26.46
C ASP A 117 -39.21 20.31 27.66
N ASP A 118 -37.93 20.67 27.44
CA ASP A 118 -37.24 21.71 28.24
C ASP A 118 -35.82 21.95 27.70
N LEU A 119 -35.68 22.76 26.65
CA LEU A 119 -34.41 23.41 26.34
C LEU A 119 -34.58 24.92 26.49
N PRO A 120 -33.99 25.53 27.54
CA PRO A 120 -34.07 26.97 27.74
C PRO A 120 -33.23 27.71 26.68
N PHE A 121 -33.81 28.79 26.15
CA PHE A 121 -33.17 29.78 25.27
C PHE A 121 -31.98 30.49 25.94
#